data_AF-A0A814WI17-F1
#
_entry.id   AF-A0A814WI17-F1
#
_cell.length_a   1.000
_cell.length_b   1.000
_cell.length_c   1.000
_cell.angle_alpha   90.00
_cell.angle_beta   90.00
_cell.angle_gamma   90.00
#
_symmetry.space_group_name_H-M   'P 1'
#
loop_
_entity.id
_entity.type
_entity.pdbx_description
1 polymer ?
#
loop_
_entity_poly.entity_id
_entity_poly.type
_entity_poly.pdbx_seq_one_letter_code
_entity_poly.pdbx_strand_id
1 'polypeptide(L)'
;MVKVKGKCDAVIDLILIIDSSGSISFDDFQKGKEVLIDAISRLNIDVKKAGVALINYASNVSLFTQIGVFEFDKTELLTHIAALSHIRTNTATGDTLALARKYCEVRC
;
A
#
# COMPACT_ATOMS: atom_id res chain seq x y z
N MET A 1 -25.04 -4.24 19.03
CA MET A 1 -24.68 -3.00 18.28
C MET A 1 -23.36 -2.48 18.83
N VAL A 2 -22.25 -2.74 18.15
CA VAL A 2 -20.95 -2.17 18.54
C VAL A 2 -20.96 -0.70 18.12
N LYS A 3 -21.03 0.22 19.08
CA LYS A 3 -20.77 1.64 18.82
C LYS A 3 -19.28 1.77 18.54
N VAL A 4 -18.90 1.96 17.27
CA VAL A 4 -17.56 2.45 16.92
C VAL A 4 -17.50 3.90 17.41
N LYS A 5 -16.77 4.13 18.50
CA LYS A 5 -16.54 5.45 19.08
C LYS A 5 -15.22 5.99 18.51
N GLY A 6 -15.26 7.22 18.01
CA GLY A 6 -14.09 8.04 17.71
C GLY A 6 -13.92 8.35 16.23
N LYS A 7 -14.17 9.60 15.85
CA LYS A 7 -13.65 10.15 14.61
C LYS A 7 -12.11 10.17 14.78
N CYS A 8 -11.37 9.46 13.92
CA CYS A 8 -9.91 9.56 13.92
C CYS A 8 -9.52 10.85 13.21
N ASP A 9 -9.22 11.89 13.99
CA ASP A 9 -8.76 13.20 13.48
C ASP A 9 -7.22 13.34 13.48
N ALA A 10 -6.50 12.21 13.67
CA ALA A 10 -5.04 12.19 13.63
C ALA A 10 -4.53 12.41 12.21
N VAL A 11 -3.52 13.28 12.09
CA VAL A 11 -2.73 13.44 10.88
C VAL A 11 -1.66 12.36 10.88
N ILE A 12 -1.66 11.49 9.88
CA ILE A 12 -0.71 10.38 9.76
C ILE A 12 -0.17 10.29 8.34
N ASP A 13 1.09 9.93 8.18
CA ASP A 13 1.61 9.38 6.94
C ASP A 13 1.47 7.86 6.98
N LEU A 14 0.98 7.27 5.89
CA LEU A 14 0.66 5.84 5.82
C LEU A 14 1.33 5.22 4.60
N ILE A 15 2.09 4.15 4.79
CA ILE A 15 2.62 3.35 3.68
C ILE A 15 1.86 2.02 3.66
N LEU A 16 1.09 1.78 2.61
CA LEU A 16 0.45 0.49 2.33
C LEU A 16 1.41 -0.39 1.54
N ILE A 17 1.66 -1.60 2.02
CA ILE A 17 2.56 -2.56 1.36
C ILE A 17 1.77 -3.83 1.08
N ILE A 18 1.75 -4.29 -0.17
CA ILE A 18 1.10 -5.54 -0.57
C ILE A 18 2.11 -6.50 -1.20
N ASP A 19 2.10 -7.73 -0.68
CA ASP A 19 2.90 -8.85 -1.19
C ASP A 19 2.24 -9.44 -2.44
N SER A 20 2.97 -9.34 -3.54
CA SER A 20 2.62 -9.80 -4.89
C SER A 20 3.44 -11.03 -5.29
N SER A 21 4.13 -11.69 -4.35
CA SER A 21 4.98 -12.85 -4.61
C SER A 21 4.20 -14.04 -5.16
N GLY A 22 4.93 -14.97 -5.78
CA GLY A 22 4.40 -16.16 -6.43
C GLY A 22 3.86 -17.21 -5.45
N SER A 23 4.21 -17.11 -4.16
CA SER A 23 3.61 -17.90 -3.09
C SER A 23 2.20 -17.45 -2.73
N ILE A 24 1.82 -16.22 -3.08
CA ILE A 24 0.46 -15.71 -2.91
C ILE A 24 -0.36 -16.16 -4.11
N SER A 25 -1.53 -16.76 -3.86
CA SER A 25 -2.47 -17.12 -4.93
C SER A 25 -3.08 -15.87 -5.57
N PHE A 26 -3.58 -15.98 -6.80
CA PHE A 26 -4.26 -14.86 -7.44
C PHE A 26 -5.49 -14.40 -6.62
N ASP A 27 -6.26 -15.36 -6.10
CA ASP A 27 -7.45 -15.08 -5.29
C ASP A 27 -7.09 -14.37 -3.98
N ASP A 28 -6.02 -14.79 -3.31
CA ASP A 28 -5.57 -14.14 -2.07
C ASP A 28 -4.97 -12.75 -2.34
N PHE A 29 -4.33 -12.55 -3.49
CA PHE A 29 -3.91 -11.22 -3.93
C PHE A 29 -5.11 -10.29 -4.18
N GLN A 30 -6.18 -10.77 -4.83
CA GLN A 30 -7.41 -9.97 -4.99
C GLN A 30 -8.04 -9.62 -3.64
N LYS A 31 -8.15 -10.57 -2.71
CA LYS A 31 -8.62 -10.30 -1.33
C LYS A 31 -7.73 -9.27 -0.62
N GLY A 32 -6.41 -9.33 -0.81
CA GLY A 32 -5.48 -8.32 -0.30
C GLY A 32 -5.81 -6.92 -0.80
N LYS A 33 -6.10 -6.76 -2.10
CA LYS A 33 -6.55 -5.49 -2.70
C LYS A 33 -7.86 -5.01 -2.09
N GLU A 34 -8.83 -5.91 -1.90
CA GLU A 34 -10.12 -5.58 -1.27
C GLU A 34 -9.94 -5.07 0.17
N VAL A 35 -9.06 -5.69 0.95
CA VAL A 35 -8.71 -5.24 2.31
C VAL A 35 -8.11 -3.84 2.29
N LEU A 36 -7.19 -3.56 1.36
CA LEU A 36 -6.62 -2.21 1.23
C LEU A 36 -7.68 -1.18 0.82
N ILE A 37 -8.58 -1.52 -0.10
CA ILE A 37 -9.70 -0.66 -0.52
C ILE A 37 -10.62 -0.36 0.67
N ASP A 38 -11.01 -1.37 1.46
CA ASP A 38 -11.86 -1.17 2.64
C ASP A 38 -11.16 -0.29 3.68
N ALA A 39 -9.87 -0.51 3.94
CA ALA A 39 -9.08 0.33 4.85
C ALA A 39 -9.06 1.80 4.40
N ILE A 40 -8.70 2.07 3.14
CA ILE A 40 -8.65 3.42 2.57
C ILE A 40 -10.04 4.08 2.56
N SER A 41 -11.10 3.32 2.30
CA SER A 41 -12.48 3.84 2.30
C SER A 41 -12.89 4.43 3.66
N ARG A 42 -12.31 3.94 4.76
CA ARG A 42 -12.61 4.36 6.13
C ARG A 42 -11.71 5.50 6.62
N LEU A 43 -10.56 5.72 5.98
CA LEU A 43 -9.65 6.80 6.33
C LEU A 43 -10.11 8.14 5.73
N ASN A 44 -9.84 9.21 6.47
CA ASN A 44 -10.03 10.59 6.03
C ASN A 44 -8.71 11.12 5.46
N ILE A 45 -8.46 10.84 4.18
CA ILE A 45 -7.21 11.17 3.48
C ILE A 45 -7.36 12.54 2.82
N ASP A 46 -6.46 13.45 3.17
CA ASP A 46 -6.35 14.78 2.58
C ASP A 46 -4.89 15.03 2.23
N VAL A 47 -4.62 15.19 0.93
CA VAL A 47 -3.29 15.46 0.36
C VAL A 47 -2.62 16.71 0.96
N LYS A 48 -3.37 17.62 1.60
CA LYS A 48 -2.81 18.79 2.28
C LYS A 48 -2.34 18.54 3.71
N LYS A 49 -2.59 17.36 4.28
CA LYS A 49 -2.27 17.04 5.69
C LYS A 49 -1.57 15.70 5.88
N ALA A 50 -1.90 14.68 5.10
CA ALA A 50 -1.48 13.29 5.30
C ALA A 50 -1.16 12.62 3.95
N GLY A 51 0.05 12.10 3.77
CA GLY A 51 0.43 11.36 2.57
C GLY A 51 0.17 9.87 2.71
N VAL A 52 -0.52 9.26 1.73
CA VAL A 52 -0.61 7.80 1.63
C VAL A 52 0.24 7.31 0.47
N ALA A 53 1.15 6.40 0.78
CA ALA A 53 2.01 5.69 -0.15
C ALA A 53 1.51 4.27 -0.39
N LEU A 54 1.69 3.74 -1.59
CA LEU A 54 1.39 2.36 -1.94
C LEU A 54 2.60 1.68 -2.55
N ILE A 55 3.00 0.53 -2.00
CA ILE A 55 4.08 -0.32 -2.49
C ILE A 55 3.51 -1.71 -2.83
N ASN A 56 3.60 -2.09 -4.11
CA ASN A 56 3.31 -3.45 -4.58
C ASN A 56 4.65 -4.17 -4.83
N TYR A 57 4.95 -5.26 -4.11
CA TYR A 57 6.29 -5.87 -4.16
C TYR A 57 6.27 -7.37 -4.43
N ALA A 58 7.33 -7.85 -5.09
CA ALA A 58 7.73 -9.26 -5.22
C ALA A 58 9.25 -9.28 -5.45
N SER A 59 9.86 -10.22 -6.20
CA SER A 59 11.30 -10.17 -6.56
C SER A 59 11.80 -11.12 -7.68
N ASN A 60 12.76 -10.68 -8.51
CA ASN A 60 13.79 -11.50 -9.20
C ASN A 60 15.00 -10.63 -9.62
N VAL A 61 16.19 -11.24 -9.71
CA VAL A 61 17.48 -10.73 -10.16
C VAL A 61 17.42 -10.25 -11.62
N SER A 62 17.97 -9.06 -11.89
CA SER A 62 18.40 -8.53 -13.20
C SER A 62 17.51 -7.53 -13.96
N LEU A 63 16.22 -7.27 -13.65
CA LEU A 63 15.50 -6.21 -14.39
C LEU A 63 14.99 -5.05 -13.54
N PHE A 64 13.91 -5.14 -12.79
CA PHE A 64 13.41 -3.97 -12.06
C PHE A 64 12.60 -4.45 -10.87
N THR A 65 13.07 -4.20 -9.65
CA THR A 65 12.17 -4.13 -8.51
C THR A 65 11.23 -2.95 -8.80
N GLN A 66 9.99 -3.21 -9.23
CA GLN A 66 8.99 -2.17 -9.42
C GLN A 66 8.50 -1.70 -8.06
N ILE A 67 9.33 -0.93 -7.38
CA ILE A 67 8.95 -0.26 -6.15
C ILE A 67 8.70 1.20 -6.48
N GLY A 68 7.43 1.54 -6.65
CA GLY A 68 6.99 2.92 -6.73
C GLY A 68 6.48 3.36 -5.38
N VAL A 69 6.87 4.55 -4.94
CA VAL A 69 6.14 5.24 -3.89
C VAL A 69 5.45 6.42 -4.54
N PHE A 70 4.14 6.49 -4.36
CA PHE A 70 3.30 7.51 -4.97
C PHE A 70 2.39 8.10 -3.90
N GLU A 71 2.26 9.40 -3.92
CA GLU A 71 1.31 10.13 -3.08
C GLU A 71 0.06 10.39 -3.90
N PHE A 72 -1.09 10.02 -3.34
CA PHE A 72 -2.37 10.08 -4.02
C PHE A 72 -3.44 10.68 -3.13
N ASP A 73 -4.41 11.34 -3.73
CA ASP A 73 -5.67 11.55 -3.05
C ASP A 73 -6.42 10.21 -2.87
N LYS A 74 -7.50 10.22 -2.08
CA LYS A 74 -8.27 9.00 -1.80
C LYS A 74 -8.76 8.28 -3.07
N THR A 75 -9.22 9.03 -4.07
CA THR A 75 -9.82 8.48 -5.29
C THR A 75 -8.74 7.88 -6.19
N GLU A 76 -7.63 8.59 -6.34
CA GLU A 76 -6.46 8.13 -7.06
C GLU A 76 -5.89 6.87 -6.41
N LEU A 77 -5.78 6.83 -5.08
CA LEU A 77 -5.25 5.67 -4.36
C LEU A 77 -6.13 4.42 -4.57
N LEU A 78 -7.46 4.57 -4.49
CA LEU A 78 -8.40 3.48 -4.77
C LEU A 78 -8.26 2.95 -6.20
N THR A 79 -8.07 3.86 -7.17
CA THR A 79 -7.85 3.51 -8.58
C THR A 79 -6.54 2.74 -8.77
N HIS A 80 -5.46 3.21 -8.14
CA HIS A 80 -4.15 2.55 -8.22
C HIS A 80 -4.14 1.18 -7.54
N ILE A 81 -4.79 1.04 -6.38
CA ILE A 81 -4.96 -0.26 -5.72
C ILE A 81 -5.72 -1.20 -6.66
N ALA A 82 -6.83 -0.77 -7.25
CA ALA A 82 -7.60 -1.60 -8.18
C ALA A 82 -6.81 -2.03 -9.42
N ALA A 83 -5.92 -1.19 -9.92
CA ALA A 83 -5.07 -1.45 -11.09
C ALA A 83 -3.83 -2.31 -10.82
N LEU A 84 -3.52 -2.63 -9.55
CA LEU A 84 -2.34 -3.43 -9.21
C LEU A 84 -2.35 -4.80 -9.90
N SER A 85 -1.23 -5.10 -10.54
CA SER A 85 -0.93 -6.39 -11.14
C SER A 85 -0.24 -7.33 -10.15
N HIS A 86 -0.57 -8.61 -10.22
CA HIS A 86 0.05 -9.66 -9.42
C HIS A 86 1.38 -10.06 -10.05
N ILE A 87 2.51 -9.72 -9.41
CA ILE A 87 3.85 -9.85 -10.00
C ILE A 87 4.31 -11.32 -10.08
N ARG A 88 3.97 -12.14 -9.08
CA ARG A 88 4.16 -13.60 -9.01
C ARG A 88 5.62 -14.10 -9.07
N THR A 89 6.55 -13.34 -8.51
CA THR A 89 7.98 -13.73 -8.43
C THR A 89 8.39 -14.01 -6.97
N ASN A 90 9.68 -14.10 -6.62
CA ASN A 90 10.13 -14.37 -5.24
C ASN A 90 9.63 -13.30 -4.23
N THR A 91 10.02 -13.40 -2.96
CA THR A 91 9.61 -12.44 -1.92
C THR A 91 10.79 -11.62 -1.39
N ALA A 92 10.74 -10.28 -1.51
CA ALA A 92 11.77 -9.35 -1.01
C ALA A 92 11.25 -8.38 0.06
N THR A 93 10.78 -8.92 1.18
CA THR A 93 10.20 -8.13 2.28
C THR A 93 11.22 -7.18 2.92
N GLY A 94 12.48 -7.63 3.09
CA GLY A 94 13.55 -6.82 3.69
C GLY A 94 13.84 -5.53 2.89
N ASP A 95 14.03 -5.66 1.57
CA ASP A 95 14.27 -4.53 0.67
C ASP A 95 13.07 -3.57 0.64
N THR A 96 11.85 -4.13 0.65
CA THR A 96 10.61 -3.36 0.65
C THR A 96 10.49 -2.51 1.92
N LEU A 97 10.78 -3.07 3.10
CA LEU A 97 10.79 -2.32 4.36
C LEU A 97 11.91 -1.28 4.41
N ALA A 98 13.09 -1.57 3.83
CA ALA A 98 14.17 -0.61 3.74
C ALA A 98 13.79 0.60 2.87
N LEU A 99 13.08 0.38 1.76
CA LEU A 99 12.55 1.49 0.95
C LEU A 99 11.47 2.28 1.70
N ALA A 100 10.52 1.59 2.35
CA ALA A 100 9.48 2.24 3.13
C ALA A 100 10.08 3.14 4.22
N ARG A 101 11.13 2.67 4.91
CA ARG A 101 11.89 3.47 5.87
C ARG A 101 12.51 4.72 5.21
N LYS A 102 13.21 4.55 4.08
CA LYS A 102 13.83 5.66 3.35
C LYS A 102 12.81 6.71 2.89
N TYR A 103 11.63 6.28 2.47
CA TYR A 103 10.56 7.20 2.12
C TYR A 103 10.05 7.96 3.35
N CYS A 104 9.84 7.26 4.47
CA CYS A 104 9.43 7.91 5.70
C CYS A 104 10.49 8.87 6.27
N GLU A 105 11.80 8.64 6.09
CA GLU A 105 12.84 9.59 6.52
C GLU A 105 12.74 10.98 5.84
N VAL A 106 12.04 11.07 4.70
CA VAL A 106 11.90 12.32 3.93
C VAL A 106 10.53 12.97 4.12
N ARG A 107 9.51 12.17 4.42
CA ARG A 107 8.11 12.55 4.24
C ARG A 107 7.18 12.16 5.39
N CYS A 108 7.60 11.23 6.24
CA CYS A 108 7.10 11.05 7.59
C CYS A 108 8.05 11.85 8.53
#